data_AF-A0A8S3CQM7-F1
#
_entry.id   AF-A0A8S3CQM7-F1
#
_cell.length_a   1.000
_cell.length_b   1.000
_cell.length_c   1.000
_cell.angle_alpha   90.00
_cell.angle_beta   90.00
_cell.angle_gamma   90.00
#
_symmetry.space_group_name_H-M   'P 1'
#
loop_
_entity.id
_entity.type
_entity.pdbx_description
1 polymer ?
#
loop_
_entity_poly.entity_id
_entity_poly.type
_entity_poly.pdbx_seq_one_letter_code
_entity_poly.pdbx_strand_id
1 'polypeptide(L)'
;SNLKSKVAMLDNQLAQHDLVQQETMILITSIIQVIKSGMKTKGEDIEAFSCMMDELISKYHINSRDLKFCNAKTGQQVLSSTDSLLFHTIIDEWHSSLLLSSCLDNWELISKPKVQLTSTFLYTLCFNVRGLDLRWGEVYLLFSFYNVDIMVLLELGKFDQDTIVTAFPNYFLFYQEGENAHGGVLILVRQTIPVTRVPCHLANVCVVDSHLDETLRLIGMYAPDKRSWSWNDLSSFFLTNSIICGDFNVDLTEDGDKADRLLKWANDLDLSPVVPDIRTSLRSDRTIDYAFAKGTQVTVQVHEGATTSDHKPIILVSAVEDKRKNMASRTSWPVFSLFLSYVFPFWEKQWSAFNMNETYNNFTRFLSLLTARCTRTFPLKLARPAIPPELRSKLSYSRALSFKAKRTGDMKLKIKSAKVRNDVRRELRLFQQNQLAKQLSDRNKSVDSARMFWSKTKKHFRKQTAVLRGFNLSSGQIESDATAMVQLAADYYEKLFEEPSVTRPHPYTDSPLVLSLENNSPIQDVTYADVLKVVKTRKKKRSCDIHGISSYVLNQLPDNYWHFMVKLYNHSFSTYQMPDKFKDVRIILLAKK
;
A
#
# COMPACT_ATOMS: atom_id res chain seq x y z
N SER A 1 2.82 -62.78 -10.14
CA SER A 1 2.85 -62.40 -11.58
C SER A 1 2.07 -61.11 -11.85
N ASN A 2 0.91 -60.88 -11.24
CA ASN A 2 0.03 -59.73 -11.49
C ASN A 2 0.56 -58.35 -10.99
N LEU A 3 1.53 -58.33 -10.06
CA LEU A 3 2.24 -57.10 -9.67
C LEU A 3 3.33 -56.70 -10.69
N LYS A 4 4.01 -57.68 -11.31
CA LYS A 4 5.10 -57.39 -12.25
C LYS A 4 4.59 -56.81 -13.58
N SER A 5 3.40 -57.21 -14.04
CA SER A 5 2.81 -56.60 -15.24
C SER A 5 2.22 -55.21 -14.97
N LYS A 6 1.68 -54.96 -13.77
CA LYS A 6 1.26 -53.61 -13.36
C LYS A 6 2.43 -52.65 -13.17
N VAL A 7 3.56 -53.13 -12.67
CA VAL A 7 4.81 -52.35 -12.56
C VAL A 7 5.37 -52.03 -13.95
N ALA A 8 5.45 -53.00 -14.87
CA ALA A 8 5.92 -52.75 -16.24
C ALA A 8 4.99 -51.82 -17.06
N MET A 9 3.68 -51.84 -16.78
CA MET A 9 2.70 -50.94 -17.40
C MET A 9 2.77 -49.52 -16.82
N LEU A 10 3.07 -49.39 -15.51
CA LEU A 10 3.38 -48.12 -14.85
C LEU A 10 4.71 -47.54 -15.33
N ASP A 11 5.75 -48.36 -15.50
CA ASP A 11 7.07 -47.93 -16.00
C ASP A 11 6.98 -47.40 -17.45
N ASN A 12 6.13 -47.98 -18.29
CA ASN A 12 5.88 -47.47 -19.64
C ASN A 12 5.00 -46.20 -19.67
N GLN A 13 4.19 -45.94 -18.64
CA GLN A 13 3.44 -44.68 -18.49
C GLN A 13 4.29 -43.58 -17.80
N LEU A 14 5.28 -43.96 -16.98
CA LEU A 14 6.22 -43.09 -16.26
C LEU A 14 7.36 -42.55 -17.14
N ALA A 15 7.58 -43.13 -18.31
CA ALA A 15 8.59 -42.65 -19.27
C ALA A 15 8.27 -41.29 -19.90
N GLN A 16 7.11 -40.69 -19.62
CA GLN A 16 6.68 -39.42 -20.24
C GLN A 16 6.62 -38.19 -19.31
N HIS A 17 6.73 -38.26 -17.98
CA HIS A 17 6.80 -37.05 -17.13
C HIS A 17 7.48 -37.26 -15.75
N ASP A 18 8.34 -36.28 -15.39
CA ASP A 18 9.00 -35.96 -14.10
C ASP A 18 9.09 -36.99 -12.95
N LEU A 19 10.21 -37.72 -12.91
CA LEU A 19 10.58 -38.68 -11.83
C LEU A 19 11.10 -38.06 -10.51
N VAL A 20 11.57 -36.80 -10.50
CA VAL A 20 12.35 -36.28 -9.36
C VAL A 20 11.48 -35.87 -8.15
N GLN A 21 10.24 -35.44 -8.39
CA GLN A 21 9.33 -35.07 -7.29
C GLN A 21 8.80 -36.31 -6.54
N GLN A 22 8.61 -37.45 -7.21
CA GLN A 22 8.01 -38.65 -6.59
C GLN A 22 8.98 -39.44 -5.71
N GLU A 23 10.25 -39.62 -6.12
CA GLU A 23 11.25 -40.30 -5.27
C GLU A 23 11.53 -39.52 -3.98
N THR A 24 11.52 -38.18 -4.07
CA THR A 24 11.65 -37.28 -2.92
C THR A 24 10.41 -37.37 -2.02
N MET A 25 9.21 -37.55 -2.60
CA MET A 25 7.97 -37.69 -1.86
C MET A 25 7.88 -38.99 -1.04
N ILE A 26 8.40 -40.11 -1.56
CA ILE A 26 8.43 -41.39 -0.83
C ILE A 26 9.33 -41.28 0.40
N LEU A 27 10.51 -40.68 0.26
CA LEU A 27 11.46 -40.49 1.36
C LEU A 27 10.90 -39.53 2.43
N ILE A 28 10.28 -38.42 2.01
CA ILE A 28 9.68 -37.43 2.92
C ILE A 28 8.43 -38.00 3.61
N THR A 29 7.62 -38.81 2.94
CA THR A 29 6.45 -39.45 3.57
C THR A 29 6.87 -40.42 4.66
N SER A 30 7.95 -41.18 4.44
CA SER A 30 8.57 -42.02 5.48
C SER A 30 9.13 -41.20 6.64
N ILE A 31 9.76 -40.05 6.37
CA ILE A 31 10.30 -39.14 7.40
C ILE A 31 9.17 -38.49 8.22
N ILE A 32 8.09 -38.03 7.60
CA ILE A 32 6.92 -37.46 8.28
C ILE A 32 6.22 -38.51 9.15
N GLN A 33 6.18 -39.78 8.70
CA GLN A 33 5.65 -40.88 9.51
C GLN A 33 6.51 -41.14 10.76
N VAL A 34 7.83 -41.09 10.64
CA VAL A 34 8.77 -41.22 11.77
C VAL A 34 8.62 -40.06 12.76
N ILE A 35 8.50 -38.81 12.26
CA ILE A 35 8.26 -37.62 13.08
C ILE A 35 6.92 -37.72 13.82
N LYS A 36 5.84 -38.14 13.15
CA LYS A 36 4.53 -38.32 13.79
C LYS A 36 4.53 -39.40 14.87
N SER A 37 5.37 -40.44 14.72
CA SER A 37 5.53 -41.48 15.76
C SER A 37 6.45 -41.07 16.92
N GLY A 38 7.35 -40.09 16.74
CA GLY A 38 8.40 -39.74 17.70
C GLY A 38 8.12 -38.55 18.63
N MET A 39 7.13 -37.68 18.35
CA MET A 39 6.91 -36.45 19.14
C MET A 39 6.22 -36.65 20.50
N LYS A 40 6.82 -37.44 21.41
CA LYS A 40 6.37 -37.52 22.82
C LYS A 40 7.43 -37.34 23.91
N THR A 41 8.75 -37.28 23.64
CA THR A 41 9.74 -37.15 24.73
C THR A 41 10.95 -36.28 24.37
N LYS A 42 11.16 -35.20 25.14
CA LYS A 42 12.25 -34.22 24.96
C LYS A 42 13.61 -34.80 25.36
N GLY A 43 14.59 -34.72 24.45
CA GLY A 43 16.02 -34.92 24.73
C GLY A 43 16.76 -35.55 23.55
N GLU A 44 16.26 -36.67 23.07
CA GLU A 44 16.85 -37.48 21.98
C GLU A 44 16.56 -36.91 20.58
N ASP A 45 15.55 -36.04 20.46
CA ASP A 45 15.12 -35.41 19.19
C ASP A 45 16.16 -34.46 18.56
N ILE A 46 17.14 -33.96 19.34
CA ILE A 46 18.12 -32.97 18.88
C ILE A 46 19.27 -33.63 18.12
N GLU A 47 19.74 -34.80 18.57
CA GLU A 47 20.79 -35.56 17.88
C GLU A 47 20.26 -36.17 16.58
N ALA A 48 19.01 -36.66 16.57
CA ALA A 48 18.37 -37.19 15.37
C ALA A 48 18.20 -36.10 14.29
N PHE A 49 17.79 -34.88 14.68
CA PHE A 49 17.69 -33.76 13.74
C PHE A 49 19.06 -33.29 13.21
N SER A 50 20.09 -33.28 14.07
CA SER A 50 21.46 -32.95 13.66
C SER A 50 22.01 -33.97 12.66
N CYS A 51 21.87 -35.27 12.96
CA CYS A 51 22.33 -36.35 12.09
C CYS A 51 21.61 -36.35 10.73
N MET A 52 20.30 -36.03 10.73
CA MET A 52 19.50 -35.87 9.51
C MET A 52 19.93 -34.65 8.67
N MET A 53 20.28 -33.52 9.31
CA MET A 53 20.81 -32.35 8.60
C MET A 53 22.19 -32.64 7.99
N ASP A 54 23.04 -33.40 8.68
CA ASP A 54 24.33 -33.85 8.15
C ASP A 54 24.15 -34.81 6.96
N GLU A 55 23.15 -35.67 7.00
CA GLU A 55 22.79 -36.56 5.87
C GLU A 55 22.23 -35.78 4.67
N LEU A 56 21.42 -34.74 4.91
CA LEU A 56 20.95 -33.82 3.86
C LEU A 56 22.11 -33.01 3.25
N ILE A 57 23.03 -32.50 4.07
CA ILE A 57 24.22 -31.78 3.61
C ILE A 57 25.12 -32.67 2.76
N SER A 58 25.32 -33.93 3.20
CA SER A 58 26.09 -34.95 2.49
C SER A 58 25.45 -35.35 1.15
N LYS A 59 24.14 -35.62 1.15
CA LYS A 59 23.40 -36.16 0.01
C LYS A 59 23.12 -35.14 -1.09
N TYR A 60 22.99 -33.85 -0.74
CA TYR A 60 22.65 -32.77 -1.70
C TYR A 60 23.82 -31.81 -1.98
N HIS A 61 25.04 -32.16 -1.58
CA HIS A 61 26.26 -31.39 -1.83
C HIS A 61 26.15 -29.88 -1.50
N ILE A 62 25.47 -29.56 -0.39
CA ILE A 62 25.31 -28.18 0.06
C ILE A 62 26.68 -27.68 0.51
N ASN A 63 27.23 -26.70 -0.21
CA ASN A 63 28.56 -26.17 0.06
C ASN A 63 28.61 -25.50 1.44
N SER A 64 29.52 -25.93 2.32
CA SER A 64 29.70 -25.36 3.66
C SER A 64 30.06 -23.87 3.64
N ARG A 65 30.58 -23.35 2.52
CA ARG A 65 30.84 -21.92 2.31
C ARG A 65 29.59 -21.09 1.98
N ASP A 66 28.51 -21.70 1.50
CA ASP A 66 27.22 -21.04 1.27
C ASP A 66 26.38 -20.97 2.56
N LEU A 67 26.78 -21.72 3.58
CA LEU A 67 26.35 -21.60 4.98
C LEU A 67 27.16 -20.52 5.75
N LYS A 68 27.38 -19.35 5.15
CA LYS A 68 27.98 -18.16 5.82
C LYS A 68 27.04 -17.49 6.85
N PHE A 69 26.28 -18.31 7.56
CA PHE A 69 25.42 -17.92 8.67
C PHE A 69 25.89 -18.54 10.01
N CYS A 70 26.98 -19.32 10.04
CA CYS A 70 27.54 -19.83 11.29
C CYS A 70 28.47 -18.79 11.97
N ASN A 71 28.13 -18.37 13.19
CA ASN A 71 29.04 -17.61 14.04
C ASN A 71 30.13 -18.56 14.57
N ALA A 72 31.40 -18.23 14.31
CA ALA A 72 32.56 -19.11 14.48
C ALA A 72 32.90 -19.52 15.94
N LYS A 73 32.05 -19.21 16.92
CA LYS A 73 32.33 -19.48 18.34
C LYS A 73 31.34 -20.42 19.05
N THR A 74 30.18 -20.73 18.47
CA THR A 74 29.15 -21.53 19.17
C THR A 74 28.37 -22.53 18.32
N GLY A 75 28.67 -22.70 17.03
CA GLY A 75 28.10 -23.79 16.22
C GLY A 75 26.57 -23.80 16.04
N GLN A 76 25.86 -22.74 16.44
CA GLN A 76 24.40 -22.65 16.35
C GLN A 76 23.96 -21.43 15.52
N GLN A 77 23.13 -21.67 14.49
CA GLN A 77 22.03 -20.77 14.17
C GLN A 77 20.74 -21.60 14.06
N VAL A 78 20.01 -21.64 15.17
CA VAL A 78 18.64 -22.15 15.20
C VAL A 78 17.78 -21.05 14.56
N LEU A 79 17.16 -21.34 13.41
CA LEU A 79 16.04 -20.51 12.92
C LEU A 79 15.14 -20.21 14.10
N SER A 80 14.68 -18.98 14.30
CA SER A 80 13.72 -18.74 15.38
C SER A 80 12.52 -19.67 15.20
N SER A 81 11.82 -20.04 16.28
CA SER A 81 10.63 -20.90 16.19
C SER A 81 9.64 -20.44 15.12
N THR A 82 9.52 -19.11 14.95
CA THR A 82 8.70 -18.49 13.92
C THR A 82 9.24 -18.65 12.50
N ASP A 83 10.56 -18.62 12.32
CA ASP A 83 11.21 -18.79 11.01
C ASP A 83 11.27 -20.27 10.62
N SER A 84 11.48 -21.16 11.60
CA SER A 84 11.38 -22.61 11.42
C SER A 84 9.98 -23.03 10.96
N LEU A 85 8.92 -22.53 11.61
CA LEU A 85 7.54 -22.80 11.18
C LEU A 85 7.28 -22.29 9.75
N LEU A 86 7.76 -21.08 9.42
CA LEU A 86 7.60 -20.51 8.08
C LEU A 86 8.30 -21.36 7.03
N PHE A 87 9.53 -21.80 7.31
CA PHE A 87 10.29 -22.68 6.43
C PHE A 87 9.58 -24.01 6.18
N HIS A 88 9.08 -24.66 7.24
CA HIS A 88 8.27 -25.88 7.10
C HIS A 88 7.02 -25.66 6.25
N THR A 89 6.29 -24.57 6.48
CA THR A 89 5.09 -24.27 5.68
C THR A 89 5.43 -24.10 4.19
N ILE A 90 6.51 -23.39 3.86
CA ILE A 90 6.93 -23.18 2.47
C ILE A 90 7.36 -24.51 1.82
N ILE A 91 8.03 -25.39 2.57
CA ILE A 91 8.39 -26.73 2.11
C ILE A 91 7.15 -27.58 1.84
N ASP A 92 6.18 -27.59 2.75
CA ASP A 92 4.94 -28.35 2.60
C ASP A 92 4.14 -27.85 1.38
N GLU A 93 4.07 -26.54 1.16
CA GLU A 93 3.45 -25.92 -0.02
C GLU A 93 4.17 -26.29 -1.32
N TRP A 94 5.50 -26.35 -1.29
CA TRP A 94 6.32 -26.75 -2.44
C TRP A 94 6.10 -28.21 -2.82
N HIS A 95 6.06 -29.13 -1.85
CA HIS A 95 5.90 -30.57 -2.11
C HIS A 95 4.46 -31.02 -2.31
N SER A 96 3.48 -30.30 -1.76
CA SER A 96 2.06 -30.58 -2.01
C SER A 96 1.62 -30.20 -3.42
N SER A 97 2.43 -29.41 -4.14
CA SER A 97 2.15 -28.98 -5.49
C SER A 97 2.79 -29.92 -6.52
N LEU A 98 1.96 -30.54 -7.37
CA LEU A 98 2.44 -31.43 -8.45
C LEU A 98 3.21 -30.67 -9.54
N LEU A 99 2.88 -29.40 -9.77
CA LEU A 99 3.52 -28.55 -10.79
C LEU A 99 4.03 -27.26 -10.16
N LEU A 100 5.16 -26.75 -10.69
CA LEU A 100 5.70 -25.45 -10.28
C LEU A 100 4.67 -24.34 -10.48
N SER A 101 3.96 -24.34 -11.61
CA SER A 101 2.89 -23.37 -11.92
C SER A 101 1.83 -23.35 -10.82
N SER A 102 1.34 -24.52 -10.40
CA SER A 102 0.35 -24.63 -9.32
C SER A 102 0.87 -24.10 -7.98
N CYS A 103 2.14 -24.36 -7.64
CA CYS A 103 2.77 -23.81 -6.43
C CYS A 103 2.83 -22.28 -6.48
N LEU A 104 3.27 -21.73 -7.61
CA LEU A 104 3.39 -20.28 -7.82
C LEU A 104 2.02 -19.60 -7.83
N ASP A 105 1.01 -20.20 -8.45
CA ASP A 105 -0.36 -19.69 -8.47
C ASP A 105 -0.93 -19.62 -7.05
N ASN A 106 -0.70 -20.66 -6.23
CA ASN A 106 -1.07 -20.67 -4.82
C ASN A 106 -0.35 -19.57 -4.02
N TRP A 107 0.95 -19.41 -4.21
CA TRP A 107 1.70 -18.31 -3.57
C TRP A 107 1.23 -16.95 -4.03
N GLU A 108 0.81 -16.80 -5.28
CA GLU A 108 0.26 -15.56 -5.80
C GLU A 108 -1.09 -15.22 -5.17
N LEU A 109 -1.96 -16.21 -4.96
CA LEU A 109 -3.23 -16.03 -4.22
C LEU A 109 -2.99 -15.58 -2.78
N ILE A 110 -1.96 -16.12 -2.12
CA ILE A 110 -1.56 -15.73 -0.75
C ILE A 110 -0.93 -14.33 -0.73
N SER A 111 -0.15 -14.00 -1.77
CA SER A 111 0.64 -12.77 -1.87
C SER A 111 -0.13 -11.59 -2.42
N LYS A 112 -1.25 -11.82 -3.14
CA LYS A 112 -2.14 -10.76 -3.60
C LYS A 112 -2.66 -10.03 -2.36
N PRO A 113 -2.38 -8.72 -2.20
CA PRO A 113 -3.12 -7.95 -1.22
C PRO A 113 -4.60 -8.12 -1.61
N LYS A 114 -5.43 -8.67 -0.71
CA LYS A 114 -6.89 -8.60 -0.85
C LYS A 114 -7.17 -7.16 -1.31
N VAL A 115 -7.93 -6.97 -2.40
CA VAL A 115 -8.20 -5.64 -2.94
C VAL A 115 -8.75 -4.78 -1.81
N GLN A 116 -7.92 -3.89 -1.32
CA GLN A 116 -8.12 -3.17 -0.07
C GLN A 116 -7.88 -1.71 -0.41
N LEU A 117 -8.91 -0.88 -0.20
CA LEU A 117 -8.96 0.56 -0.48
C LEU A 117 -7.58 1.20 -0.26
N THR A 118 -6.89 1.49 -1.36
CA THR A 118 -5.56 2.13 -1.37
C THR A 118 -5.65 3.64 -1.19
N SER A 119 -6.85 4.22 -1.22
CA SER A 119 -7.04 5.66 -1.09
C SER A 119 -7.09 6.07 0.38
N THR A 120 -6.27 7.07 0.73
CA THR A 120 -6.41 7.84 1.98
C THR A 120 -7.58 8.80 1.97
N PHE A 121 -8.38 8.74 0.90
CA PHE A 121 -9.43 9.67 0.61
C PHE A 121 -10.64 8.86 0.17
N LEU A 122 -11.78 9.20 0.76
CA LEU A 122 -13.08 8.72 0.33
C LEU A 122 -13.66 9.76 -0.62
N TYR A 123 -13.91 9.34 -1.86
CA TYR A 123 -14.54 10.18 -2.88
C TYR A 123 -16.04 9.95 -2.88
N THR A 124 -16.79 10.97 -2.51
CA THR A 124 -18.25 10.96 -2.50
C THR A 124 -18.77 11.90 -3.57
N LEU A 125 -19.48 11.37 -4.57
CA LEU A 125 -20.26 12.17 -5.51
C LEU A 125 -21.61 12.48 -4.88
N CYS A 126 -22.03 13.74 -4.87
CA CYS A 126 -23.38 14.13 -4.51
C CYS A 126 -24.03 14.90 -5.65
N PHE A 127 -25.22 14.49 -6.05
CA PHE A 127 -25.89 15.05 -7.22
C PHE A 127 -27.41 15.05 -7.06
N ASN A 128 -28.02 16.23 -7.15
CA ASN A 128 -29.45 16.36 -7.35
C ASN A 128 -29.78 16.04 -8.82
N VAL A 129 -30.33 14.85 -9.05
CA VAL A 129 -30.60 14.32 -10.40
C VAL A 129 -31.96 14.74 -10.91
N ARG A 130 -32.92 15.08 -10.05
CA ARG A 130 -34.30 15.49 -10.45
C ARG A 130 -34.96 14.54 -11.47
N GLY A 131 -34.98 13.24 -11.16
CA GLY A 131 -35.46 12.16 -12.02
C GLY A 131 -34.30 11.29 -12.50
N LEU A 132 -34.06 10.19 -11.80
CA LEU A 132 -32.97 9.26 -12.09
C LEU A 132 -33.21 8.48 -13.39
N ASP A 133 -34.46 8.15 -13.70
CA ASP A 133 -34.87 7.49 -14.95
C ASP A 133 -34.46 8.30 -16.19
N LEU A 134 -34.65 9.63 -16.16
CA LEU A 134 -34.32 10.53 -17.25
C LEU A 134 -32.81 10.78 -17.39
N ARG A 135 -32.06 10.70 -16.29
CA ARG A 135 -30.64 11.10 -16.22
C ARG A 135 -29.69 9.98 -15.84
N TRP A 136 -30.18 8.75 -15.96
CA TRP A 136 -29.42 7.53 -15.69
C TRP A 136 -28.06 7.50 -16.41
N GLY A 137 -28.04 7.81 -17.71
CA GLY A 137 -26.80 7.82 -18.50
C GLY A 137 -25.77 8.84 -18.02
N GLU A 138 -26.22 10.01 -17.54
CA GLU A 138 -25.35 11.04 -16.99
C GLU A 138 -24.71 10.59 -15.67
N VAL A 139 -25.52 10.02 -14.77
CA VAL A 139 -25.03 9.45 -13.50
C VAL A 139 -24.00 8.35 -13.76
N TYR A 140 -24.25 7.47 -14.73
CA TYR A 140 -23.34 6.39 -15.09
C TYR A 140 -22.00 6.93 -15.64
N LEU A 141 -22.03 7.95 -16.49
CA LEU A 141 -20.82 8.58 -17.02
C LEU A 141 -19.99 9.26 -15.92
N LEU A 142 -20.64 10.03 -15.04
CA LEU A 142 -19.98 10.67 -13.90
C LEU A 142 -19.33 9.64 -12.98
N PHE A 143 -20.03 8.53 -12.73
CA PHE A 143 -19.51 7.40 -11.98
C PHE A 143 -18.24 6.82 -12.62
N SER A 144 -18.30 6.50 -13.92
CA SER A 144 -17.16 5.93 -14.66
C SER A 144 -15.97 6.87 -14.72
N PHE A 145 -16.21 8.18 -14.80
CA PHE A 145 -15.15 9.19 -14.91
C PHE A 145 -14.43 9.42 -13.57
N TYR A 146 -15.17 9.56 -12.47
CA TYR A 146 -14.59 9.94 -11.18
C TYR A 146 -14.19 8.75 -10.29
N ASN A 147 -14.58 7.52 -10.66
CA ASN A 147 -14.30 6.29 -9.89
C ASN A 147 -14.64 6.45 -8.38
N VAL A 148 -15.83 6.97 -8.12
CA VAL A 148 -16.29 7.41 -6.79
C VAL A 148 -16.51 6.23 -5.85
N ASP A 149 -16.19 6.40 -4.57
CA ASP A 149 -16.38 5.37 -3.54
C ASP A 149 -17.83 5.33 -3.03
N ILE A 150 -18.46 6.50 -2.98
CA ILE A 150 -19.84 6.70 -2.54
C ILE A 150 -20.56 7.62 -3.53
N MET A 151 -21.83 7.34 -3.82
CA MET A 151 -22.72 8.25 -4.54
C MET A 151 -23.94 8.59 -3.69
N VAL A 152 -24.30 9.86 -3.64
CA VAL A 152 -25.48 10.40 -2.97
C VAL A 152 -26.33 11.09 -4.03
N LEU A 153 -27.41 10.45 -4.46
CA LEU A 153 -28.30 10.93 -5.49
C LEU A 153 -29.60 11.43 -4.86
N LEU A 154 -30.06 12.61 -5.27
CA LEU A 154 -31.20 13.33 -4.69
C LEU A 154 -32.27 13.62 -5.73
N GLU A 155 -33.51 13.82 -5.29
CA GLU A 155 -34.68 13.98 -6.15
C GLU A 155 -34.76 12.88 -7.22
N LEU A 156 -34.72 11.62 -6.79
CA LEU A 156 -34.68 10.49 -7.73
C LEU A 156 -35.96 10.36 -8.55
N GLY A 157 -37.10 10.76 -7.97
CA GLY A 157 -38.41 10.44 -8.49
C GLY A 157 -38.66 8.94 -8.56
N LYS A 158 -39.45 8.50 -9.55
CA LYS A 158 -39.68 7.07 -9.79
C LYS A 158 -38.52 6.46 -10.56
N PHE A 159 -38.00 5.35 -10.09
CA PHE A 159 -36.96 4.60 -10.78
C PHE A 159 -37.10 3.11 -10.49
N ASP A 160 -36.51 2.29 -11.36
CA ASP A 160 -36.43 0.85 -11.16
C ASP A 160 -35.16 0.49 -10.37
N GLN A 161 -35.34 -0.09 -9.18
CA GLN A 161 -34.22 -0.49 -8.32
C GLN A 161 -33.37 -1.61 -8.94
N ASP A 162 -33.99 -2.54 -9.69
CA ASP A 162 -33.29 -3.68 -10.27
C ASP A 162 -32.27 -3.22 -11.33
N THR A 163 -32.63 -2.20 -12.11
CA THR A 163 -31.72 -1.54 -13.04
C THR A 163 -30.49 -0.96 -12.33
N ILE A 164 -30.66 -0.33 -11.16
CA ILE A 164 -29.54 0.27 -10.40
C ILE A 164 -28.62 -0.81 -9.83
N VAL A 165 -29.20 -1.88 -9.27
CA VAL A 165 -28.43 -3.01 -8.73
C VAL A 165 -27.60 -3.68 -9.83
N THR A 166 -28.19 -3.85 -11.01
CA THR A 166 -27.52 -4.45 -12.17
C THR A 166 -26.37 -3.60 -12.68
N ALA A 167 -26.54 -2.28 -12.69
CA ALA A 167 -25.54 -1.35 -13.22
C ALA A 167 -24.41 -1.02 -12.24
N PHE A 168 -24.65 -1.12 -10.93
CA PHE A 168 -23.64 -0.95 -9.89
C PHE A 168 -23.49 -2.22 -9.04
N PRO A 169 -23.09 -3.36 -9.65
CA PRO A 169 -23.08 -4.65 -8.97
C PRO A 169 -22.08 -4.72 -7.80
N ASN A 170 -21.11 -3.79 -7.78
CA ASN A 170 -20.10 -3.67 -6.74
C ASN A 170 -20.46 -2.63 -5.67
N TYR A 171 -21.73 -2.19 -5.58
CA TYR A 171 -22.20 -1.20 -4.61
C TYR A 171 -23.34 -1.77 -3.76
N PHE A 172 -23.38 -1.38 -2.50
CA PHE A 172 -24.55 -1.51 -1.64
C PHE A 172 -25.51 -0.36 -1.91
N LEU A 173 -26.80 -0.66 -1.97
CA LEU A 173 -27.87 0.28 -2.26
C LEU A 173 -28.65 0.61 -0.98
N PHE A 174 -28.74 1.90 -0.65
CA PHE A 174 -29.55 2.41 0.45
C PHE A 174 -30.47 3.50 -0.05
N TYR A 175 -31.76 3.20 -0.12
CA TYR A 175 -32.78 4.13 -0.59
C TYR A 175 -33.71 4.58 0.55
N GLN A 176 -33.98 5.88 0.62
CA GLN A 176 -35.05 6.46 1.43
C GLN A 176 -36.04 7.17 0.50
N GLU A 177 -37.31 6.81 0.60
CA GLU A 177 -38.38 7.44 -0.18
C GLU A 177 -38.59 8.91 0.21
N GLY A 178 -38.98 9.70 -0.78
CA GLY A 178 -39.35 11.09 -0.60
C GLY A 178 -40.82 11.27 -0.22
N GLU A 179 -41.19 12.52 0.04
CA GLU A 179 -42.57 12.87 0.39
C GLU A 179 -43.50 12.98 -0.82
N ASN A 180 -42.93 13.04 -2.03
CA ASN A 180 -43.65 13.18 -3.28
C ASN A 180 -42.98 12.33 -4.38
N ALA A 181 -43.64 12.24 -5.54
CA ALA A 181 -43.18 11.45 -6.68
C ALA A 181 -41.86 11.93 -7.32
N HIS A 182 -41.29 13.04 -6.86
CA HIS A 182 -40.04 13.63 -7.36
C HIS A 182 -38.91 13.59 -6.32
N GLY A 183 -39.21 13.31 -5.05
CA GLY A 183 -38.23 13.28 -3.97
C GLY A 183 -37.46 11.96 -3.90
N GLY A 184 -36.88 11.71 -2.74
CA GLY A 184 -36.13 10.49 -2.44
C GLY A 184 -34.63 10.71 -2.50
N VAL A 185 -33.92 9.89 -1.73
CA VAL A 185 -32.46 9.92 -1.61
C VAL A 185 -31.92 8.51 -1.71
N LEU A 186 -30.91 8.34 -2.57
CA LEU A 186 -30.21 7.08 -2.78
C LEU A 186 -28.74 7.26 -2.45
N ILE A 187 -28.24 6.41 -1.56
CA ILE A 187 -26.83 6.30 -1.24
C ILE A 187 -26.33 4.96 -1.77
N LEU A 188 -25.38 5.01 -2.70
CA LEU A 188 -24.65 3.84 -3.19
C LEU A 188 -23.26 3.83 -2.55
N VAL A 189 -22.86 2.73 -1.93
CA VAL A 189 -21.53 2.60 -1.31
C VAL A 189 -20.78 1.40 -1.86
N ARG A 190 -19.54 1.59 -2.32
CA ARG A 190 -18.73 0.49 -2.85
C ARG A 190 -18.62 -0.66 -1.84
N GLN A 191 -18.84 -1.89 -2.27
CA GLN A 191 -18.87 -3.09 -1.41
C GLN A 191 -17.57 -3.35 -0.63
N THR A 192 -16.45 -2.78 -1.07
CA THR A 192 -15.19 -2.81 -0.34
C THR A 192 -15.21 -2.01 0.97
N ILE A 193 -16.21 -1.14 1.15
CA ILE A 193 -16.42 -0.33 2.35
C ILE A 193 -17.48 -1.03 3.21
N PRO A 194 -17.14 -1.47 4.43
CA PRO A 194 -18.12 -2.05 5.33
C PRO A 194 -19.12 -0.98 5.77
N VAL A 195 -20.40 -1.24 5.58
CA VAL A 195 -21.48 -0.27 5.83
C VAL A 195 -22.69 -0.90 6.50
N THR A 196 -23.42 -0.09 7.28
CA THR A 196 -24.72 -0.46 7.83
C THR A 196 -25.71 0.68 7.68
N ARG A 197 -26.95 0.38 7.31
CA ARG A 197 -28.04 1.36 7.30
C ARG A 197 -28.38 1.77 8.74
N VAL A 198 -28.54 3.07 8.96
CA VAL A 198 -29.11 3.60 10.20
C VAL A 198 -30.60 3.83 9.96
N PRO A 199 -31.50 3.30 10.82
CA PRO A 199 -32.93 3.56 10.69
C PRO A 199 -33.21 5.07 10.74
N CYS A 200 -33.89 5.58 9.71
CA CYS A 200 -34.28 6.97 9.60
C CYS A 200 -35.76 7.03 9.21
N HIS A 201 -36.52 7.84 9.93
CA HIS A 201 -37.96 8.04 9.70
C HIS A 201 -38.25 9.31 8.89
N LEU A 202 -37.23 10.14 8.65
CA LEU A 202 -37.38 11.37 7.88
C LEU A 202 -37.36 11.03 6.39
N ALA A 203 -38.41 11.43 5.67
CA ALA A 203 -38.42 11.39 4.22
C ALA A 203 -37.33 12.30 3.65
N ASN A 204 -36.82 11.97 2.46
CA ASN A 204 -35.72 12.69 1.82
C ASN A 204 -34.40 12.72 2.63
N VAL A 205 -34.20 11.82 3.60
CA VAL A 205 -32.96 11.70 4.37
C VAL A 205 -32.53 10.25 4.45
N CYS A 206 -31.35 9.92 3.93
CA CYS A 206 -30.79 8.58 4.03
C CYS A 206 -29.53 8.62 4.90
N VAL A 207 -29.41 7.68 5.84
CA VAL A 207 -28.31 7.64 6.81
C VAL A 207 -27.62 6.28 6.76
N VAL A 208 -26.30 6.30 6.58
CA VAL A 208 -25.46 5.11 6.52
C VAL A 208 -24.23 5.30 7.41
N ASP A 209 -23.91 4.28 8.19
CA ASP A 209 -22.66 4.19 8.93
C ASP A 209 -21.64 3.42 8.12
N SER A 210 -20.52 4.06 7.82
CA SER A 210 -19.35 3.43 7.22
C SER A 210 -18.37 3.01 8.31
N HIS A 211 -18.18 1.71 8.48
CA HIS A 211 -17.29 1.09 9.46
C HIS A 211 -15.87 1.02 8.92
N LEU A 212 -15.28 2.21 8.77
CA LEU A 212 -13.86 2.38 8.52
C LEU A 212 -13.10 2.27 9.86
N ASP A 213 -11.94 2.91 9.98
CA ASP A 213 -11.15 2.85 11.20
C ASP A 213 -11.78 3.53 12.42
N GLU A 214 -12.60 4.54 12.16
CA GLU A 214 -13.60 5.11 13.06
C GLU A 214 -14.90 5.14 12.25
N THR A 215 -16.04 4.92 12.90
CA THR A 215 -17.34 4.99 12.23
C THR A 215 -17.55 6.39 11.68
N LEU A 216 -17.67 6.50 10.35
CA LEU A 216 -18.04 7.73 9.66
C LEU A 216 -19.51 7.63 9.30
N ARG A 217 -20.32 8.53 9.86
CA ARG A 217 -21.73 8.61 9.49
C ARG A 217 -21.91 9.51 8.27
N LEU A 218 -22.50 8.96 7.22
CA LEU A 218 -22.85 9.68 6.02
C LEU A 218 -24.38 9.90 5.99
N ILE A 219 -24.79 11.14 5.77
CA ILE A 219 -26.18 11.55 5.68
C ILE A 219 -26.38 12.21 4.31
N GLY A 220 -27.18 11.59 3.45
CA GLY A 220 -27.66 12.22 2.22
C GLY A 220 -28.99 12.90 2.50
N MET A 221 -29.17 14.14 2.07
CA MET A 221 -30.44 14.83 2.26
C MET A 221 -30.88 15.68 1.08
N TYR A 222 -32.20 15.81 0.95
CA TYR A 222 -32.86 16.80 0.12
C TYR A 222 -33.86 17.59 0.98
N ALA A 223 -33.64 18.90 1.13
CA ALA A 223 -34.56 19.80 1.80
C ALA A 223 -35.46 20.49 0.76
N PRO A 224 -36.79 20.26 0.74
CA PRO A 224 -37.68 20.91 -0.22
C PRO A 224 -37.83 22.42 0.05
N ASP A 225 -37.72 23.27 -0.97
CA ASP A 225 -37.79 24.75 -0.84
C ASP A 225 -39.12 25.27 -0.25
N LYS A 226 -40.25 24.62 -0.58
CA LYS A 226 -41.60 25.09 -0.21
C LYS A 226 -42.09 24.62 1.15
N ARG A 227 -41.33 23.79 1.88
CA ARG A 227 -41.75 23.23 3.17
C ARG A 227 -40.92 23.81 4.32
N SER A 228 -41.57 24.12 5.44
CA SER A 228 -40.86 24.46 6.67
C SER A 228 -40.16 23.22 7.22
N TRP A 229 -38.84 23.14 7.02
CA TRP A 229 -37.98 22.08 7.54
C TRP A 229 -37.49 22.43 8.95
N SER A 230 -37.59 21.48 9.89
CA SER A 230 -37.00 21.60 11.23
C SER A 230 -35.62 20.94 11.22
N TRP A 231 -34.56 21.75 11.21
CA TRP A 231 -33.19 21.22 11.26
C TRP A 231 -32.93 20.38 12.52
N ASN A 232 -33.62 20.67 13.62
CA ASN A 232 -33.48 19.96 14.89
C ASN A 232 -33.83 18.47 14.79
N ASP A 233 -34.65 18.08 13.83
CA ASP A 233 -35.05 16.69 13.63
C ASP A 233 -33.85 15.83 13.17
N LEU A 234 -32.86 16.46 12.53
CA LEU A 234 -31.62 15.81 12.10
C LEU A 234 -30.61 15.64 13.23
N SER A 235 -30.75 16.37 14.34
CA SER A 235 -29.73 16.46 15.39
C SER A 235 -29.37 15.11 16.02
N SER A 236 -30.36 14.21 16.14
CA SER A 236 -30.19 12.87 16.72
C SER A 236 -29.30 11.95 15.88
N PHE A 237 -29.13 12.25 14.59
CA PHE A 237 -28.34 11.41 13.70
C PHE A 237 -26.85 11.71 13.76
N PHE A 238 -26.39 12.83 14.32
CA PHE A 238 -24.96 13.18 14.28
C PHE A 238 -24.11 12.45 15.32
N LEU A 239 -23.05 11.80 14.86
CA LEU A 239 -21.95 11.26 15.67
C LEU A 239 -20.74 12.21 15.70
N THR A 240 -19.70 11.84 16.45
CA THR A 240 -18.41 12.55 16.51
C THR A 240 -17.79 12.77 15.13
N ASN A 241 -17.92 11.79 14.22
CA ASN A 241 -17.48 11.86 12.83
C ASN A 241 -18.70 11.71 11.92
N SER A 242 -19.16 12.82 11.33
CA SER A 242 -20.34 12.82 10.47
C SER A 242 -20.17 13.77 9.30
N ILE A 243 -20.74 13.39 8.16
CA ILE A 243 -20.89 14.25 6.99
C ILE A 243 -22.36 14.20 6.60
N ILE A 244 -22.98 15.37 6.48
CA ILE A 244 -24.27 15.53 5.81
C ILE A 244 -24.04 16.28 4.52
N CYS A 245 -24.60 15.80 3.42
CA CYS A 245 -24.44 16.41 2.11
C CYS A 245 -25.72 16.31 1.29
N GLY A 246 -25.92 17.33 0.45
CA GLY A 246 -26.98 17.36 -0.52
C GLY A 246 -27.49 18.75 -0.80
N ASP A 247 -28.73 18.82 -1.27
CA ASP A 247 -29.42 20.05 -1.60
C ASP A 247 -30.21 20.54 -0.38
N PHE A 248 -29.74 21.65 0.18
CA PHE A 248 -30.34 22.28 1.35
C PHE A 248 -31.42 23.31 0.96
N ASN A 249 -31.53 23.67 -0.32
CA ASN A 249 -32.34 24.78 -0.84
C ASN A 249 -32.13 26.13 -0.11
N VAL A 250 -30.99 26.29 0.58
CA VAL A 250 -30.62 27.48 1.33
C VAL A 250 -29.24 27.93 0.87
N ASP A 251 -29.13 29.16 0.38
CA ASP A 251 -27.85 29.81 0.15
C ASP A 251 -27.37 30.44 1.46
N LEU A 252 -26.18 30.02 1.94
CA LEU A 252 -25.66 30.45 3.23
C LEU A 252 -25.27 31.94 3.30
N THR A 253 -25.23 32.62 2.17
CA THR A 253 -24.86 34.04 2.05
C THR A 253 -26.04 34.92 1.63
N GLU A 254 -26.94 34.41 0.80
CA GLU A 254 -28.01 35.22 0.20
C GLU A 254 -29.36 35.12 0.94
N ASP A 255 -29.64 34.02 1.66
CA ASP A 255 -30.99 33.75 2.19
C ASP A 255 -31.26 34.28 3.61
N GLY A 256 -30.43 35.19 4.12
CA GLY A 256 -30.64 35.90 5.39
C GLY A 256 -31.10 35.00 6.54
N ASP A 257 -32.32 35.23 7.05
CA ASP A 257 -32.90 34.48 8.18
C ASP A 257 -32.92 32.95 8.00
N LYS A 258 -33.13 32.44 6.78
CA LYS A 258 -33.12 30.99 6.53
C LYS A 258 -31.70 30.44 6.73
N ALA A 259 -30.70 31.14 6.19
CA ALA A 259 -29.28 30.81 6.36
C ALA A 259 -28.86 30.90 7.82
N ASP A 260 -29.29 31.95 8.54
CA ASP A 260 -28.96 32.14 9.96
C ASP A 260 -29.53 31.03 10.84
N ARG A 261 -30.74 30.56 10.58
CA ARG A 261 -31.33 29.42 11.31
C ARG A 261 -30.57 28.13 11.07
N LEU A 262 -30.21 27.85 9.81
CA LEU A 262 -29.42 26.67 9.46
C LEU A 262 -28.02 26.73 10.07
N LEU A 263 -27.35 27.88 9.98
CA LEU A 263 -26.02 28.10 10.56
C LEU A 263 -26.06 28.03 12.09
N LYS A 264 -27.10 28.56 12.73
CA LYS A 264 -27.27 28.44 14.18
C LYS A 264 -27.38 26.96 14.60
N TRP A 265 -28.26 26.21 13.95
CA TRP A 265 -28.38 24.77 14.18
C TRP A 265 -27.06 24.01 13.95
N ALA A 266 -26.37 24.29 12.84
CA ALA A 266 -25.09 23.68 12.54
C ALA A 266 -24.03 24.01 13.63
N ASN A 267 -23.99 25.27 14.07
CA ASN A 267 -23.10 25.71 15.13
C ASN A 267 -23.39 25.04 16.48
N ASP A 268 -24.65 24.78 16.82
CA ASP A 268 -25.05 24.12 18.06
C ASP A 268 -24.60 22.64 18.10
N LEU A 269 -24.40 22.04 16.93
CA LEU A 269 -23.90 20.66 16.77
C LEU A 269 -22.40 20.56 16.46
N ASP A 270 -21.67 21.68 16.45
CA ASP A 270 -20.26 21.78 16.01
C ASP A 270 -20.03 21.31 14.55
N LEU A 271 -21.00 21.53 13.68
CA LEU A 271 -20.92 21.25 12.24
C LEU A 271 -20.25 22.41 11.51
N SER A 272 -19.24 22.10 10.69
CA SER A 272 -18.56 23.07 9.84
C SER A 272 -19.10 23.00 8.41
N PRO A 273 -19.56 24.11 7.81
CA PRO A 273 -19.98 24.12 6.42
C PRO A 273 -18.79 23.89 5.49
N VAL A 274 -19.01 23.11 4.44
CA VAL A 274 -18.07 22.78 3.37
C VAL A 274 -18.77 23.16 2.07
N VAL A 275 -18.62 24.42 1.70
CA VAL A 275 -19.34 25.07 0.58
C VAL A 275 -18.40 25.16 -0.62
N PRO A 276 -18.87 24.85 -1.84
CA PRO A 276 -18.07 25.05 -3.04
C PRO A 276 -17.87 26.54 -3.37
N ASP A 277 -16.77 26.83 -4.09
CA ASP A 277 -16.43 28.20 -4.52
C ASP A 277 -17.24 28.66 -5.75
N ILE A 278 -18.04 27.77 -6.34
CA ILE A 278 -18.81 28.00 -7.58
C ILE A 278 -20.27 27.63 -7.32
N ARG A 279 -21.19 28.40 -7.94
CA ARG A 279 -22.63 28.12 -7.92
C ARG A 279 -22.94 26.68 -8.33
N THR A 280 -23.86 26.06 -7.61
CA THR A 280 -24.33 24.70 -7.88
C THR A 280 -25.65 24.67 -8.60
N SER A 281 -26.47 25.72 -8.49
CA SER A 281 -27.67 25.87 -9.31
C SER A 281 -27.33 26.34 -10.73
N LEU A 282 -28.03 25.81 -11.73
CA LEU A 282 -28.05 26.33 -13.11
C LEU A 282 -29.22 27.30 -13.36
N ARG A 283 -30.20 27.34 -12.45
CA ARG A 283 -31.37 28.23 -12.54
C ARG A 283 -31.14 29.60 -11.94
N SER A 284 -30.14 29.71 -11.07
CA SER A 284 -29.82 30.91 -10.32
C SER A 284 -28.34 30.93 -9.97
N ASP A 285 -27.84 32.06 -9.50
CA ASP A 285 -26.45 32.19 -9.04
C ASP A 285 -26.20 31.62 -7.64
N ARG A 286 -27.15 30.84 -7.11
CA ARG A 286 -27.15 30.32 -5.74
C ARG A 286 -26.30 29.07 -5.58
N THR A 287 -25.73 28.92 -4.38
CA THR A 287 -25.00 27.74 -3.91
C THR A 287 -25.81 27.03 -2.83
N ILE A 288 -26.61 26.06 -3.28
CA ILE A 288 -27.58 25.34 -2.42
C ILE A 288 -27.22 23.87 -2.19
N ASP A 289 -26.27 23.34 -2.98
CA ASP A 289 -25.72 21.99 -2.84
C ASP A 289 -24.36 22.07 -2.16
N TYR A 290 -24.26 21.54 -0.94
CA TYR A 290 -23.01 21.56 -0.18
C TYR A 290 -23.00 20.46 0.88
N ALA A 291 -22.02 20.49 1.79
CA ALA A 291 -21.96 19.58 2.91
C ALA A 291 -21.72 20.30 4.24
N PHE A 292 -22.11 19.66 5.34
CA PHE A 292 -21.58 19.98 6.67
C PHE A 292 -20.80 18.77 7.21
N ALA A 293 -19.66 19.05 7.85
CA ALA A 293 -18.79 18.03 8.42
C ALA A 293 -18.54 18.26 9.91
N LYS A 294 -18.51 17.17 10.68
CA LYS A 294 -18.13 17.12 12.09
C LYS A 294 -17.03 16.08 12.28
N GLY A 295 -15.97 16.44 12.99
CA GLY A 295 -14.87 15.53 13.34
C GLY A 295 -13.95 15.09 12.19
N THR A 296 -14.35 15.31 10.93
CA THR A 296 -13.59 14.92 9.74
C THR A 296 -13.25 16.11 8.83
N GLN A 297 -12.14 16.02 8.09
CA GLN A 297 -11.76 17.01 7.09
C GLN A 297 -12.30 16.61 5.72
N VAL A 298 -13.10 17.51 5.14
CA VAL A 298 -13.73 17.34 3.83
C VAL A 298 -13.42 18.55 2.97
N THR A 299 -13.09 18.31 1.72
CA THR A 299 -13.05 19.34 0.67
C THR A 299 -14.14 19.07 -0.35
N VAL A 300 -14.70 20.11 -0.95
CA VAL A 300 -15.74 20.01 -1.98
C VAL A 300 -15.24 20.63 -3.28
N GLN A 301 -15.61 20.02 -4.41
CA GLN A 301 -15.38 20.53 -5.75
C GLN A 301 -16.65 20.39 -6.57
N VAL A 302 -16.94 21.34 -7.45
CA VAL A 302 -18.09 21.27 -8.36
C VAL A 302 -17.63 20.66 -9.68
N HIS A 303 -18.45 19.78 -10.26
CA HIS A 303 -18.24 19.32 -11.62
C HIS A 303 -18.53 20.45 -12.62
N GLU A 304 -17.53 20.85 -13.40
CA GLU A 304 -17.65 21.94 -14.37
C GLU A 304 -18.13 21.50 -15.76
N GLY A 305 -18.28 20.19 -16.00
CA GLY A 305 -18.80 19.67 -17.27
C GLY A 305 -20.29 19.97 -17.48
N ALA A 306 -20.76 19.71 -18.70
CA ALA A 306 -22.16 19.88 -19.05
C ALA A 306 -23.02 18.86 -18.29
N THR A 307 -24.10 19.34 -17.67
CA THR A 307 -25.12 18.53 -16.99
C THR A 307 -26.49 18.87 -17.56
N THR A 308 -27.38 17.88 -17.62
CA THR A 308 -28.79 18.07 -18.02
C THR A 308 -29.71 18.29 -16.82
N SER A 309 -29.20 18.16 -15.60
CA SER A 309 -29.87 18.61 -14.38
C SER A 309 -29.79 20.13 -14.25
N ASP A 310 -30.73 20.73 -13.52
CA ASP A 310 -30.63 22.12 -13.08
C ASP A 310 -29.67 22.33 -11.91
N HIS A 311 -29.00 21.28 -11.46
CA HIS A 311 -27.96 21.30 -10.45
C HIS A 311 -26.65 20.75 -11.01
N LYS A 312 -25.52 21.28 -10.52
CA LYS A 312 -24.20 20.72 -10.81
C LYS A 312 -23.85 19.65 -9.78
N PRO A 313 -23.30 18.50 -10.20
CA PRO A 313 -22.76 17.51 -9.27
C PRO A 313 -21.63 18.11 -8.44
N ILE A 314 -21.54 17.73 -7.16
CA ILE A 314 -20.42 18.07 -6.28
C ILE A 314 -19.65 16.80 -5.86
N ILE A 315 -18.35 16.93 -5.71
CA ILE A 315 -17.44 15.86 -5.33
C ILE A 315 -16.82 16.23 -3.99
N LEU A 316 -17.12 15.43 -2.99
CA LEU A 316 -16.58 15.55 -1.64
C LEU A 316 -15.40 14.59 -1.50
N VAL A 317 -14.28 15.11 -1.03
CA VAL A 317 -13.07 14.33 -0.74
C VAL A 317 -12.85 14.36 0.76
N SER A 318 -13.09 13.23 1.42
CA SER A 318 -12.95 13.11 2.87
C SER A 318 -11.67 12.38 3.21
N ALA A 319 -10.84 12.96 4.08
CA ALA A 319 -9.65 12.27 4.54
C ALA A 319 -10.04 11.10 5.46
N VAL A 320 -9.66 9.89 5.08
CA VAL A 320 -9.82 8.69 5.91
C VAL A 320 -8.45 8.28 6.41
N GLU A 321 -8.28 8.19 7.73
CA GLU A 321 -7.08 7.57 8.31
C GLU A 321 -7.12 6.07 8.00
N ASP A 322 -6.45 5.62 6.94
CA ASP A 322 -6.22 4.19 6.70
C ASP A 322 -5.13 3.67 7.64
N LYS A 323 -5.50 2.89 8.67
CA LYS A 323 -4.57 2.23 9.58
C LYS A 323 -3.63 1.26 8.85
N ARG A 324 -3.90 0.87 7.60
CA ARG A 324 -3.00 0.00 6.81
C ARG A 324 -1.76 0.71 6.28
N LYS A 325 -1.74 2.06 6.17
CA LYS A 325 -0.49 2.81 5.94
C LYS A 325 0.52 2.67 7.08
N ASN A 326 0.06 2.19 8.23
CA ASN A 326 0.91 1.77 9.33
C ASN A 326 1.07 0.25 9.32
N MET A 327 1.37 -0.37 8.19
CA MET A 327 1.88 -1.74 8.15
C MET A 327 3.35 -1.67 7.76
N ALA A 328 4.24 -2.14 8.63
CA ALA A 328 5.61 -2.43 8.22
C ALA A 328 5.64 -3.85 7.65
N SER A 329 6.50 -4.06 6.66
CA SER A 329 6.84 -5.39 6.17
C SER A 329 8.22 -5.78 6.67
N ARG A 330 8.39 -7.05 7.00
CA ARG A 330 9.68 -7.66 7.28
C ARG A 330 9.77 -9.00 6.58
N THR A 331 10.74 -9.09 5.68
CA THR A 331 11.11 -10.34 5.00
C THR A 331 12.08 -11.13 5.86
N SER A 332 11.80 -12.43 6.02
CA SER A 332 12.73 -13.37 6.65
C SER A 332 13.75 -13.85 5.62
N TRP A 333 14.84 -13.10 5.49
CA TRP A 333 15.95 -13.44 4.58
C TRP A 333 16.64 -14.77 4.91
N PRO A 334 16.79 -15.19 6.19
CA PRO A 334 17.33 -16.53 6.48
C PRO A 334 16.48 -17.64 5.87
N VAL A 335 15.15 -17.57 6.01
CA VAL A 335 14.23 -18.55 5.40
C VAL A 335 14.31 -18.50 3.88
N PHE A 336 14.34 -17.30 3.30
CA PHE A 336 14.48 -17.09 1.86
C PHE A 336 15.75 -17.76 1.30
N SER A 337 16.92 -17.44 1.86
CA SER A 337 18.21 -17.97 1.39
C SER A 337 18.33 -19.48 1.64
N LEU A 338 17.84 -19.98 2.78
CA LEU A 338 17.85 -21.41 3.08
C LEU A 338 16.97 -22.19 2.09
N PHE A 339 15.78 -21.69 1.80
CA PHE A 339 14.88 -22.33 0.84
C PHE A 339 15.46 -22.30 -0.58
N LEU A 340 16.13 -21.21 -0.98
CA LEU A 340 16.86 -21.17 -2.25
C LEU A 340 17.96 -22.23 -2.33
N SER A 341 18.74 -22.43 -1.28
CA SER A 341 19.73 -23.51 -1.26
C SER A 341 19.07 -24.88 -1.37
N TYR A 342 17.92 -25.07 -0.72
CA TYR A 342 17.14 -26.31 -0.81
C TYR A 342 16.65 -26.62 -2.23
N VAL A 343 16.10 -25.62 -2.94
CA VAL A 343 15.58 -25.83 -4.31
C VAL A 343 16.63 -25.66 -5.42
N PHE A 344 17.91 -25.48 -5.07
CA PHE A 344 18.97 -25.28 -6.07
C PHE A 344 19.07 -26.43 -7.08
N PRO A 345 19.06 -27.73 -6.69
CA PRO A 345 19.14 -28.83 -7.66
C PRO A 345 17.98 -28.85 -8.67
N PHE A 346 16.78 -28.45 -8.22
CA PHE A 346 15.63 -28.29 -9.11
C PHE A 346 15.91 -27.22 -10.18
N TRP A 347 16.36 -26.04 -9.76
CA TRP A 347 16.66 -24.96 -10.69
C TRP A 347 17.83 -25.29 -11.61
N GLU A 348 18.87 -25.95 -11.12
CA GLU A 348 19.99 -26.40 -11.95
C GLU A 348 19.53 -27.29 -13.12
N LYS A 349 18.60 -28.21 -12.87
CA LYS A 349 17.97 -29.04 -13.91
C LYS A 349 17.14 -28.20 -14.89
N GLN A 350 16.28 -27.31 -14.39
CA GLN A 350 15.43 -26.45 -15.23
C GLN A 350 16.25 -25.51 -16.14
N TRP A 351 17.35 -24.98 -15.62
CA TRP A 351 18.29 -24.11 -16.35
C TRP A 351 19.19 -24.86 -17.33
N SER A 352 19.19 -26.19 -17.29
CA SER A 352 19.88 -27.04 -18.26
C SER A 352 18.94 -27.51 -19.38
N ALA A 353 17.64 -27.20 -19.30
CA ALA A 353 16.69 -27.46 -20.39
C ALA A 353 16.83 -26.40 -21.51
N PHE A 354 16.46 -26.77 -22.74
CA PHE A 354 16.65 -25.92 -23.94
C PHE A 354 15.79 -24.64 -23.99
N ASN A 355 14.81 -24.46 -23.09
CA ASN A 355 13.92 -23.29 -23.09
C ASN A 355 14.33 -22.23 -22.05
N MET A 356 15.41 -21.49 -22.32
CA MET A 356 15.95 -20.50 -21.38
C MET A 356 15.02 -19.32 -21.09
N ASN A 357 14.23 -18.87 -22.07
CA ASN A 357 13.32 -17.73 -21.87
C ASN A 357 12.20 -18.08 -20.89
N GLU A 358 11.55 -19.24 -21.07
CA GLU A 358 10.52 -19.71 -20.14
C GLU A 358 11.10 -20.00 -18.75
N THR A 359 12.26 -20.65 -18.68
CA THR A 359 12.94 -20.90 -17.40
C THR A 359 13.26 -19.60 -16.68
N TYR A 360 13.76 -18.58 -17.38
CA TYR A 360 14.04 -17.26 -16.79
C TYR A 360 12.76 -16.57 -16.30
N ASN A 361 11.66 -16.68 -17.06
CA ASN A 361 10.37 -16.11 -16.71
C ASN A 361 9.81 -16.73 -15.43
N ASN A 362 9.84 -18.07 -15.34
CA ASN A 362 9.43 -18.85 -14.18
C ASN A 362 10.33 -18.59 -12.97
N PHE A 363 11.65 -18.50 -13.18
CA PHE A 363 12.61 -18.19 -12.11
C PHE A 363 12.37 -16.79 -11.52
N THR A 364 12.16 -15.79 -12.39
CA THR A 364 11.85 -14.42 -11.97
C THR A 364 10.54 -14.35 -11.18
N ARG A 365 9.50 -15.06 -11.65
CA ARG A 365 8.20 -15.16 -10.97
C ARG A 365 8.36 -15.84 -9.60
N PHE A 366 9.11 -16.94 -9.56
CA PHE A 366 9.45 -17.66 -8.33
C PHE A 366 10.16 -16.78 -7.30
N LEU A 367 11.22 -16.05 -7.68
CA LEU A 367 11.95 -15.18 -6.73
C LEU A 367 11.06 -14.08 -6.14
N SER A 368 10.20 -13.49 -6.96
CA SER A 368 9.24 -12.46 -6.55
C SER A 368 8.24 -13.02 -5.54
N LEU A 369 7.63 -14.16 -5.85
CA LEU A 369 6.62 -14.81 -5.00
C LEU A 369 7.23 -15.39 -3.72
N LEU A 370 8.42 -15.99 -3.78
CA LEU A 370 9.14 -16.46 -2.59
C LEU A 370 9.46 -15.29 -1.66
N THR A 371 9.89 -14.14 -2.21
CA THR A 371 10.13 -12.93 -1.41
C THR A 371 8.85 -12.48 -0.70
N ALA A 372 7.73 -12.46 -1.41
CA ALA A 372 6.42 -12.11 -0.84
C ALA A 372 6.00 -13.11 0.25
N ARG A 373 6.16 -14.41 0.00
CA ARG A 373 5.84 -15.49 0.95
C ARG A 373 6.68 -15.42 2.22
N CYS A 374 7.95 -15.05 2.11
CA CYS A 374 8.85 -14.81 3.25
C CYS A 374 8.60 -13.48 3.96
N THR A 375 7.70 -12.62 3.45
CA THR A 375 7.42 -11.30 3.99
C THR A 375 6.19 -11.31 4.89
N ARG A 376 6.38 -10.90 6.15
CA ARG A 376 5.29 -10.68 7.09
C ARG A 376 4.98 -9.20 7.20
N THR A 377 3.70 -8.85 7.12
CA THR A 377 3.20 -7.50 7.38
C THR A 377 2.71 -7.40 8.82
N PHE A 378 3.04 -6.32 9.51
CA PHE A 378 2.62 -6.09 10.89
C PHE A 378 2.26 -4.62 11.14
N PRO A 379 1.31 -4.33 12.06
CA PRO A 379 0.93 -2.96 12.37
C PRO A 379 2.08 -2.16 13.00
N LEU A 380 2.49 -1.06 12.36
CA LEU A 380 3.42 -0.04 12.85
C LEU A 380 2.97 0.59 14.18
N LYS A 381 1.68 0.47 14.56
CA LYS A 381 1.14 0.95 15.84
C LYS A 381 1.79 0.27 17.06
N LEU A 382 2.46 -0.86 16.90
CA LEU A 382 3.27 -1.47 17.96
C LEU A 382 4.63 -0.76 18.17
N ALA A 383 5.00 0.18 17.29
CA ALA A 383 6.29 0.87 17.32
C ALA A 383 6.20 2.37 17.69
N ARG A 384 5.02 2.96 17.94
CA ARG A 384 4.87 4.30 18.55
C ARG A 384 3.53 4.43 19.28
N PRO A 385 3.50 4.96 20.52
CA PRO A 385 2.24 5.35 21.15
C PRO A 385 1.68 6.55 20.38
N ALA A 386 0.50 6.38 19.77
CA ALA A 386 -0.24 7.46 19.15
C ALA A 386 -0.68 8.49 20.20
N ILE A 387 -0.84 9.75 19.80
CA ILE A 387 -1.46 10.77 20.67
C ILE A 387 -2.87 10.27 21.05
N PRO A 388 -3.24 10.28 22.34
CA PRO A 388 -4.55 9.81 22.80
C PRO A 388 -5.72 10.47 22.03
N PRO A 389 -6.81 9.73 21.74
CA PRO A 389 -7.98 10.26 21.02
C PRO A 389 -8.55 11.54 21.64
N GLU A 390 -8.54 11.64 22.97
CA GLU A 390 -9.03 12.78 23.74
C GLU A 390 -8.19 14.04 23.48
N LEU A 391 -6.90 13.88 23.19
CA LEU A 391 -6.02 14.98 22.82
C LEU A 391 -6.19 15.40 21.37
N ARG A 392 -6.50 14.45 20.47
CA ARG A 392 -6.81 14.75 19.07
C ARG A 392 -8.12 15.53 18.94
N SER A 393 -9.16 15.14 19.68
CA SER A 393 -10.45 15.85 19.69
C SER A 393 -10.31 17.27 20.24
N LYS A 394 -9.54 17.48 21.32
CA LYS A 394 -9.23 18.83 21.84
C LYS A 394 -8.45 19.70 20.85
N LEU A 395 -7.51 19.13 20.08
CA LEU A 395 -6.80 19.83 19.00
C LEU A 395 -7.76 20.28 17.89
N SER A 396 -8.66 19.39 17.47
CA SER A 396 -9.68 19.70 16.47
C SER A 396 -10.63 20.81 16.96
N TYR A 397 -11.10 20.70 18.20
CA TYR A 397 -11.94 21.72 18.84
C TYR A 397 -11.25 23.09 18.91
N SER A 398 -9.96 23.14 19.28
CA SER A 398 -9.19 24.40 19.28
C SER A 398 -9.13 25.06 17.90
N ARG A 399 -9.00 24.25 16.83
CA ARG A 399 -9.01 24.73 15.43
C ARG A 399 -10.40 25.24 15.04
N ALA A 400 -11.45 24.49 15.32
CA ALA A 400 -12.83 24.89 15.05
C ALA A 400 -13.17 26.23 15.72
N LEU A 401 -12.81 26.42 16.99
CA LEU A 401 -12.97 27.69 17.70
C LEU A 401 -12.16 28.83 17.07
N SER A 402 -10.93 28.54 16.59
CA SER A 402 -10.09 29.55 15.93
C SER A 402 -10.68 30.00 14.60
N PHE A 403 -11.27 29.09 13.83
CA PHE A 403 -11.98 29.41 12.60
C PHE A 403 -13.26 30.18 12.88
N LYS A 404 -14.05 29.75 13.87
CA LYS A 404 -15.26 30.45 14.30
C LYS A 404 -14.95 31.89 14.71
N ALA A 405 -13.91 32.10 15.52
CA ALA A 405 -13.46 33.43 15.94
C ALA A 405 -13.00 34.32 14.76
N LYS A 406 -12.34 33.73 13.75
CA LYS A 406 -11.91 34.46 12.55
C LYS A 406 -13.09 34.88 11.68
N ARG A 407 -14.12 34.05 11.59
CA ARG A 407 -15.34 34.32 10.81
C ARG A 407 -16.27 35.32 11.48
N THR A 408 -16.51 35.18 12.79
CA THR A 408 -17.47 36.04 13.52
C THR A 408 -16.86 37.31 14.10
N GLY A 409 -15.53 37.45 14.07
CA GLY A 409 -14.82 38.53 14.75
C GLY A 409 -14.89 38.47 16.28
N ASP A 410 -15.47 37.40 16.87
CA ASP A 410 -15.71 37.32 18.31
C ASP A 410 -14.41 37.07 19.10
N MET A 411 -14.02 38.07 19.88
CA MET A 411 -12.82 38.06 20.70
C MET A 411 -12.89 37.02 21.83
N LYS A 412 -14.08 36.68 22.35
CA LYS A 412 -14.25 35.66 23.40
C LYS A 412 -13.90 34.27 22.88
N LEU A 413 -14.27 33.96 21.63
CA LEU A 413 -13.92 32.70 20.96
C LEU A 413 -12.41 32.61 20.68
N LYS A 414 -11.75 33.73 20.34
CA LYS A 414 -10.30 33.80 20.15
C LYS A 414 -9.55 33.48 21.45
N ILE A 415 -9.98 34.07 22.57
CA ILE A 415 -9.43 33.79 23.91
C ILE A 415 -9.67 32.33 24.30
N LYS A 416 -10.89 31.80 24.06
CA LYS A 416 -11.23 30.40 24.34
C LYS A 416 -10.37 29.43 23.52
N SER A 417 -10.15 29.69 22.22
CA SER A 417 -9.28 28.88 21.37
C SER A 417 -7.83 28.86 21.89
N ALA A 418 -7.31 30.01 22.33
CA ALA A 418 -5.98 30.12 22.90
C ALA A 418 -5.83 29.34 24.22
N LYS A 419 -6.85 29.39 25.10
CA LYS A 419 -6.89 28.63 26.35
C LYS A 419 -6.85 27.12 26.09
N VAL A 420 -7.75 26.62 25.23
CA VAL A 420 -7.78 25.20 24.83
C VAL A 420 -6.45 24.77 24.21
N ARG A 421 -5.82 25.61 23.37
CA ARG A 421 -4.52 25.33 22.75
C ARG A 421 -3.41 25.17 23.79
N ASN A 422 -3.41 26.00 24.83
CA ASN A 422 -2.42 25.93 25.90
C ASN A 422 -2.63 24.68 26.78
N ASP A 423 -3.88 24.35 27.10
CA ASP A 423 -4.21 23.12 27.84
C ASP A 423 -3.77 21.86 27.08
N VAL A 424 -4.05 21.80 25.78
CA VAL A 424 -3.59 20.71 24.90
C VAL A 424 -2.06 20.61 24.86
N ARG A 425 -1.35 21.76 24.77
CA ARG A 425 0.12 21.78 24.78
C ARG A 425 0.69 21.28 26.10
N ARG A 426 0.01 21.50 27.23
CA ARG A 426 0.41 20.99 28.55
C ARG A 426 0.20 19.47 28.62
N GLU A 427 -0.98 18.99 28.25
CA GLU A 427 -1.30 17.56 28.28
C GLU A 427 -0.44 16.74 27.31
N LEU A 428 -0.14 17.29 26.12
CA LEU A 428 0.77 16.64 25.17
C LEU A 428 2.19 16.51 25.73
N ARG A 429 2.68 17.54 26.44
CA ARG A 429 3.99 17.49 27.13
C ARG A 429 4.00 16.43 28.23
N LEU A 430 2.95 16.37 29.06
CA LEU A 430 2.81 15.35 30.10
C LEU A 430 2.78 13.94 29.51
N PHE A 431 2.01 13.74 28.43
CA PHE A 431 1.98 12.46 27.72
C PHE A 431 3.36 12.05 27.21
N GLN A 432 4.10 12.97 26.58
CA GLN A 432 5.45 12.71 26.09
C GLN A 432 6.43 12.37 27.23
N GLN A 433 6.35 13.08 28.36
CA GLN A 433 7.15 12.82 29.55
C GLN A 433 6.85 11.44 30.14
N ASN A 434 5.58 11.06 30.27
CA ASN A 434 5.16 9.75 30.76
C ASN A 434 5.64 8.61 29.84
N GLN A 435 5.59 8.81 28.52
CA GLN A 435 6.11 7.84 27.55
C GLN A 435 7.63 7.69 27.64
N LEU A 436 8.35 8.80 27.87
CA LEU A 436 9.79 8.77 28.09
C LEU A 436 10.15 8.06 29.41
N ALA A 437 9.43 8.35 30.49
CA ALA A 437 9.58 7.68 31.78
C ALA A 437 9.36 6.17 31.67
N LYS A 438 8.33 5.73 30.94
CA LYS A 438 8.06 4.31 30.65
C LYS A 438 9.16 3.66 29.81
N GLN A 439 9.67 4.36 28.79
CA GLN A 439 10.81 3.87 28.00
C GLN A 439 12.08 3.74 28.83
N LEU A 440 12.30 4.66 29.79
CA LEU A 440 13.42 4.60 30.72
C LEU A 440 13.27 3.48 31.75
N SER A 441 12.07 3.24 32.30
CA SER A 441 11.82 2.16 33.26
C SER A 441 11.96 0.77 32.64
N ASP A 442 11.66 0.64 31.34
CA ASP A 442 11.73 -0.63 30.62
C ASP A 442 13.08 -0.86 29.92
N ARG A 443 14.04 0.07 30.01
CA ARG A 443 15.29 0.07 29.20
C ARG A 443 16.16 -1.20 29.29
N ASN A 444 16.06 -1.94 30.40
CA ASN A 444 16.83 -3.15 30.69
C ASN A 444 15.99 -4.44 30.64
N LYS A 445 14.72 -4.35 30.24
CA LYS A 445 13.82 -5.51 30.13
C LYS A 445 13.84 -6.07 28.71
N SER A 446 13.60 -7.37 28.52
CA SER A 446 13.52 -8.04 27.21
C SER A 446 12.19 -7.78 26.46
N VAL A 447 11.65 -6.55 26.57
CA VAL A 447 10.40 -6.11 25.93
C VAL A 447 10.69 -5.12 24.78
N ASP A 448 9.77 -5.02 23.83
CA ASP A 448 9.92 -4.15 22.64
C ASP A 448 10.16 -2.67 22.99
N SER A 449 9.68 -2.19 24.14
CA SER A 449 9.94 -0.84 24.66
C SER A 449 11.42 -0.57 24.91
N ALA A 450 12.21 -1.57 25.32
CA ALA A 450 13.65 -1.47 25.54
C ALA A 450 14.41 -1.35 24.20
N ARG A 451 14.04 -2.15 23.20
CA ARG A 451 14.60 -2.06 21.84
C ARG A 451 14.34 -0.70 21.20
N MET A 452 13.13 -0.17 21.40
CA MET A 452 12.72 1.16 20.98
C MET A 452 13.51 2.28 21.64
N PHE A 453 13.77 2.18 22.95
CA PHE A 453 14.65 3.09 23.67
C PHE A 453 16.04 3.11 23.03
N TRP A 454 16.72 1.95 22.97
CA TRP A 454 18.07 1.86 22.41
C TRP A 454 18.14 2.27 20.92
N SER A 455 17.11 1.97 20.13
CA SER A 455 16.99 2.45 18.73
C SER A 455 17.04 3.98 18.62
N LYS A 456 16.32 4.69 19.50
CA LYS A 456 16.30 6.16 19.53
C LYS A 456 17.60 6.72 20.09
N THR A 457 18.09 6.19 21.20
CA THR A 457 19.32 6.68 21.85
C THR A 457 20.55 6.43 20.98
N LYS A 458 20.59 5.31 20.24
CA LYS A 458 21.68 5.01 19.29
C LYS A 458 21.83 6.06 18.19
N LYS A 459 20.78 6.83 17.85
CA LYS A 459 20.89 7.97 16.92
C LYS A 459 21.64 9.16 17.54
N HIS A 460 21.56 9.33 18.85
CA HIS A 460 22.31 10.36 19.60
C HIS A 460 23.74 9.91 19.92
N PHE A 461 24.00 8.60 19.93
CA PHE A 461 25.36 8.02 20.02
C PHE A 461 26.03 7.82 18.65
N ARG A 462 25.34 8.10 17.53
CA ARG A 462 26.04 8.24 16.24
C ARG A 462 26.93 9.46 16.38
N LYS A 463 28.21 9.33 16.01
CA LYS A 463 29.09 10.49 15.80
C LYS A 463 28.25 11.51 15.02
N GLN A 464 28.04 12.70 15.58
CA GLN A 464 27.40 13.81 14.87
C GLN A 464 27.96 13.81 13.45
N THR A 465 27.10 13.92 12.44
CA THR A 465 27.53 14.20 11.07
C THR A 465 28.58 15.28 11.18
N ALA A 466 29.82 14.95 10.76
CA ALA A 466 30.92 15.87 10.90
C ALA A 466 30.48 17.20 10.29
N VAL A 467 30.64 18.28 11.05
CA VAL A 467 30.47 19.65 10.52
C VAL A 467 31.24 19.70 9.20
N LEU A 468 30.59 20.20 8.14
CA LEU A 468 31.17 20.30 6.82
C LEU A 468 32.52 21.02 6.96
N ARG A 469 33.63 20.28 6.81
CA ARG A 469 34.98 20.81 7.09
C ARG A 469 35.57 21.62 5.94
N GLY A 470 34.92 21.57 4.77
CA GLY A 470 35.35 22.24 3.56
C GLY A 470 34.81 21.58 2.30
N PHE A 471 34.98 22.23 1.16
CA PHE A 471 34.75 21.67 -0.16
C PHE A 471 36.05 21.18 -0.79
N ASN A 472 36.03 20.01 -1.43
CA ASN A 472 37.15 19.56 -2.23
C ASN A 472 37.12 20.26 -3.58
N LEU A 473 38.15 21.04 -3.87
CA LEU A 473 38.37 21.64 -5.17
C LEU A 473 38.89 20.60 -6.17
N SER A 474 38.73 20.86 -7.46
CA SER A 474 39.28 20.03 -8.54
C SER A 474 40.81 19.93 -8.53
N SER A 475 41.49 20.88 -7.86
CA SER A 475 42.93 20.86 -7.59
C SER A 475 43.34 19.87 -6.48
N GLY A 476 42.38 19.23 -5.80
CA GLY A 476 42.62 18.35 -4.66
C GLY A 476 42.82 19.07 -3.32
N GLN A 477 42.79 20.40 -3.30
CA GLN A 477 42.82 21.21 -2.07
C GLN A 477 41.43 21.27 -1.41
N ILE A 478 41.40 21.47 -0.09
CA ILE A 478 40.17 21.60 0.69
C ILE A 478 39.98 23.08 1.02
N GLU A 479 38.88 23.68 0.52
CA GLU A 479 38.47 25.03 0.89
C GLU A 479 37.60 24.98 2.13
N SER A 480 38.08 25.53 3.24
CA SER A 480 37.43 25.49 4.56
C SER A 480 36.95 26.85 5.06
N ASP A 481 37.27 27.95 4.36
CA ASP A 481 36.75 29.26 4.70
C ASP A 481 35.25 29.36 4.38
N ALA A 482 34.46 29.82 5.35
CA ALA A 482 33.01 29.81 5.25
C ALA A 482 32.50 30.71 4.10
N THR A 483 33.15 31.85 3.86
CA THR A 483 32.76 32.79 2.81
C THR A 483 33.12 32.24 1.44
N ALA A 484 34.33 31.70 1.29
CA ALA A 484 34.77 31.03 0.06
C ALA A 484 33.91 29.80 -0.27
N MET A 485 33.53 29.02 0.75
CA MET A 485 32.61 27.89 0.58
C MET A 485 31.23 28.36 0.11
N VAL A 486 30.68 29.42 0.69
CA VAL A 486 29.38 29.96 0.24
C VAL A 486 29.45 30.40 -1.22
N GLN A 487 30.54 31.05 -1.62
CA GLN A 487 30.73 31.46 -3.01
C GLN A 487 30.84 30.25 -3.96
N LEU A 488 31.66 29.26 -3.60
CA LEU A 488 31.79 28.01 -4.37
C LEU A 488 30.45 27.26 -4.51
N ALA A 489 29.63 27.26 -3.46
CA ALA A 489 28.30 26.67 -3.50
C ALA A 489 27.36 27.48 -4.39
N ALA A 490 27.39 28.82 -4.29
CA ALA A 490 26.59 29.71 -5.13
C ALA A 490 26.92 29.52 -6.62
N ASP A 491 28.20 29.58 -6.98
CA ASP A 491 28.69 29.38 -8.35
C ASP A 491 28.30 27.99 -8.89
N TYR A 492 28.40 26.94 -8.05
CA TYR A 492 27.99 25.60 -8.41
C TYR A 492 26.50 25.50 -8.71
N TYR A 493 25.65 26.10 -7.87
CA TYR A 493 24.20 26.08 -8.08
C TYR A 493 23.79 26.96 -9.26
N GLU A 494 24.41 28.12 -9.44
CA GLU A 494 24.18 28.98 -10.60
C GLU A 494 24.47 28.23 -11.90
N LYS A 495 25.62 27.55 -11.98
CA LYS A 495 25.96 26.69 -13.12
C LYS A 495 25.07 25.46 -13.27
N LEU A 496 24.56 24.90 -12.18
CA LEU A 496 23.62 23.76 -12.21
C LEU A 496 22.25 24.16 -12.75
N PHE A 497 21.85 25.41 -12.52
CA PHE A 497 20.54 25.97 -12.91
C PHE A 497 20.61 26.89 -14.14
N GLU A 498 21.80 27.17 -14.66
CA GLU A 498 21.96 27.74 -16.00
C GLU A 498 21.17 26.89 -17.00
N GLU A 499 20.45 27.57 -17.89
CA GLU A 499 19.72 26.91 -18.97
C GLU A 499 20.73 26.08 -19.76
N PRO A 500 20.62 24.74 -19.76
CA PRO A 500 21.63 23.92 -20.41
C PRO A 500 21.65 24.31 -21.87
N SER A 501 22.81 24.67 -22.42
CA SER A 501 22.96 24.86 -23.85
C SER A 501 22.56 23.55 -24.51
N VAL A 502 21.35 23.53 -25.07
CA VAL A 502 20.79 22.34 -25.70
C VAL A 502 21.49 22.15 -27.04
N THR A 503 22.74 21.68 -27.02
CA THR A 503 23.16 20.76 -28.07
C THR A 503 22.33 19.52 -27.85
N ARG A 504 21.18 19.43 -28.55
CA ARG A 504 20.51 18.16 -28.83
C ARG A 504 21.38 17.46 -29.88
N PRO A 505 22.28 16.51 -29.55
CA PRO A 505 22.30 15.34 -30.41
C PRO A 505 20.93 14.71 -30.17
N HIS A 506 20.05 14.80 -31.15
CA HIS A 506 18.77 14.10 -31.10
C HIS A 506 19.11 12.62 -30.83
N PRO A 507 18.51 11.93 -29.85
CA PRO A 507 18.78 10.51 -29.60
C PRO A 507 18.37 9.59 -30.77
N TYR A 508 17.87 10.16 -31.88
CA TYR A 508 17.44 9.46 -33.09
C TYR A 508 18.09 9.97 -34.39
N THR A 509 18.98 10.98 -34.37
CA THR A 509 19.63 11.47 -35.61
C THR A 509 21.14 11.34 -35.60
N ASP A 510 21.77 11.33 -34.43
CA ASP A 510 23.21 11.07 -34.30
C ASP A 510 23.41 9.89 -33.36
N SER A 511 22.88 8.72 -33.75
CA SER A 511 23.59 7.51 -33.33
C SER A 511 25.04 7.73 -33.76
N PRO A 512 26.05 7.52 -32.90
CA PRO A 512 27.42 7.46 -33.40
C PRO A 512 27.32 6.56 -34.63
N LEU A 513 27.81 7.04 -35.78
CA LEU A 513 28.00 6.20 -36.95
C LEU A 513 28.46 4.89 -36.35
N VAL A 514 27.68 3.83 -36.55
CA VAL A 514 28.13 2.50 -36.22
C VAL A 514 29.31 2.35 -37.17
N LEU A 515 30.47 2.86 -36.73
CA LEU A 515 31.78 2.45 -37.16
C LEU A 515 31.58 0.97 -37.12
N SER A 516 31.51 0.40 -38.31
CA SER A 516 31.29 -1.01 -38.52
C SER A 516 32.32 -1.70 -37.64
N LEU A 517 31.91 -2.00 -36.41
CA LEU A 517 32.62 -2.86 -35.50
C LEU A 517 32.79 -4.08 -36.36
N GLU A 518 34.03 -4.36 -36.74
CA GLU A 518 34.37 -5.44 -37.65
C GLU A 518 33.54 -6.66 -37.23
N ASN A 519 32.51 -6.95 -38.03
CA ASN A 519 31.31 -7.69 -37.64
C ASN A 519 31.56 -9.19 -37.37
N ASN A 520 32.81 -9.57 -37.19
CA ASN A 520 33.28 -10.95 -37.09
C ASN A 520 34.07 -11.25 -35.82
N SER A 521 34.22 -10.28 -34.90
CA SER A 521 34.80 -10.58 -33.59
C SER A 521 33.73 -11.27 -32.73
N PRO A 522 33.90 -12.56 -32.34
CA PRO A 522 32.94 -13.22 -31.46
C PRO A 522 32.84 -12.43 -30.15
N ILE A 523 31.62 -12.18 -29.69
CA ILE A 523 31.40 -11.58 -28.37
C ILE A 523 32.06 -12.50 -27.36
N GLN A 524 33.01 -11.96 -26.57
CA GLN A 524 33.69 -12.75 -25.56
C GLN A 524 32.67 -13.30 -24.54
N ASP A 525 32.80 -14.58 -24.22
CA ASP A 525 31.96 -15.22 -23.22
C ASP A 525 32.05 -14.48 -21.88
N VAL A 526 30.90 -14.22 -21.29
CA VAL A 526 30.78 -13.67 -19.95
C VAL A 526 31.25 -14.71 -18.96
N THR A 527 32.16 -14.32 -18.06
CA THR A 527 32.61 -15.20 -16.99
C THR A 527 31.79 -14.99 -15.71
N TYR A 528 31.82 -15.98 -14.83
CA TYR A 528 31.23 -15.87 -13.49
C TYR A 528 31.83 -14.69 -12.68
N ALA A 529 33.12 -14.41 -12.86
CA ALA A 529 33.80 -13.29 -12.22
C ALA A 529 33.23 -11.93 -12.69
N ASP A 530 32.91 -11.81 -13.98
CA ASP A 530 32.32 -10.59 -14.55
C ASP A 530 30.94 -10.32 -13.94
N VAL A 531 30.09 -11.35 -13.88
CA VAL A 531 28.76 -11.24 -13.27
C VAL A 531 28.87 -10.84 -11.80
N LEU A 532 29.74 -11.48 -11.02
CA LEU A 532 29.92 -11.14 -9.61
C LEU A 532 30.46 -9.72 -9.41
N LYS A 533 31.38 -9.25 -10.25
CA LYS A 533 31.91 -7.88 -10.19
C LYS A 533 30.79 -6.86 -10.37
N VAL A 534 29.88 -7.10 -11.31
CA VAL A 534 28.70 -6.25 -11.53
C VAL A 534 27.73 -6.34 -10.34
N VAL A 535 27.43 -7.53 -9.85
CA VAL A 535 26.50 -7.72 -8.72
C VAL A 535 27.00 -7.02 -7.45
N LYS A 536 28.29 -7.14 -7.13
CA LYS A 536 28.90 -6.56 -5.92
C LYS A 536 28.98 -5.03 -5.93
N THR A 537 29.02 -4.41 -7.11
CA THR A 537 29.11 -2.94 -7.26
C THR A 537 27.74 -2.25 -7.27
N ARG A 538 26.64 -3.00 -7.40
CA ARG A 538 25.28 -2.45 -7.40
C ARG A 538 24.88 -1.87 -6.04
N LYS A 539 24.25 -0.69 -6.05
CA LYS A 539 23.64 -0.10 -4.84
C LYS A 539 22.50 -1.00 -4.34
N LYS A 540 22.51 -1.33 -3.05
CA LYS A 540 21.51 -2.19 -2.39
C LYS A 540 20.16 -1.48 -2.18
N LYS A 541 19.47 -1.16 -3.26
CA LYS A 541 18.14 -0.54 -3.23
C LYS A 541 17.07 -1.59 -2.90
N ARG A 542 16.09 -1.20 -2.08
CA ARG A 542 14.90 -2.00 -1.74
C ARG A 542 13.73 -1.79 -2.70
N SER A 543 13.79 -0.77 -3.55
CA SER A 543 12.82 -0.57 -4.62
C SER A 543 12.88 -1.76 -5.59
N CYS A 544 11.73 -2.33 -5.89
CA CYS A 544 11.61 -3.40 -6.87
C CYS A 544 11.50 -2.86 -8.30
N ASP A 545 11.92 -3.68 -9.26
CA ASP A 545 11.59 -3.51 -10.68
C ASP A 545 10.11 -3.83 -10.96
N ILE A 546 9.74 -3.88 -12.25
CA ILE A 546 8.39 -4.24 -12.70
C ILE A 546 7.98 -5.67 -12.33
N HIS A 547 8.95 -6.55 -12.11
CA HIS A 547 8.77 -7.96 -11.79
C HIS A 547 8.75 -8.25 -10.28
N GLY A 548 8.87 -7.22 -9.44
CA GLY A 548 8.88 -7.35 -7.98
C GLY A 548 10.25 -7.74 -7.41
N ILE A 549 11.32 -7.77 -8.21
CA ILE A 549 12.68 -8.07 -7.75
C ILE A 549 13.42 -6.77 -7.45
N SER A 550 14.04 -6.68 -6.27
CA SER A 550 14.90 -5.55 -5.92
C SER A 550 16.38 -5.94 -5.99
N SER A 551 17.26 -4.95 -6.13
CA SER A 551 18.70 -5.19 -5.99
C SER A 551 19.06 -5.81 -4.63
N TYR A 552 18.23 -5.58 -3.60
CA TYR A 552 18.38 -6.24 -2.31
C TYR A 552 18.10 -7.74 -2.38
N VAL A 553 17.02 -8.18 -3.06
CA VAL A 553 16.69 -9.61 -3.27
C VAL A 553 17.84 -10.33 -3.97
N LEU A 554 18.39 -9.73 -5.02
CA LEU A 554 19.54 -10.27 -5.75
C LEU A 554 20.76 -10.48 -4.84
N ASN A 555 20.99 -9.60 -3.87
CA ASN A 555 22.08 -9.75 -2.89
C ASN A 555 21.83 -10.87 -1.86
N GLN A 556 20.64 -11.48 -1.82
CA GLN A 556 20.31 -12.60 -0.93
C GLN A 556 20.32 -13.95 -1.66
N LEU A 557 20.57 -13.96 -2.97
CA LEU A 557 20.78 -15.19 -3.74
C LEU A 557 22.09 -15.84 -3.28
N PRO A 558 22.10 -17.18 -3.04
CA PRO A 558 23.34 -17.92 -2.86
C PRO A 558 24.26 -17.77 -4.08
N ASP A 559 25.58 -17.78 -3.86
CA ASP A 559 26.58 -17.42 -4.88
C ASP A 559 26.48 -18.34 -6.13
N ASN A 560 26.17 -19.62 -5.92
CA ASN A 560 26.02 -20.61 -6.99
C ASN A 560 24.92 -20.28 -8.02
N TYR A 561 23.87 -19.53 -7.66
CA TYR A 561 22.82 -19.12 -8.60
C TYR A 561 23.32 -18.19 -9.72
N TRP A 562 24.45 -17.49 -9.52
CA TRP A 562 25.00 -16.60 -10.55
C TRP A 562 25.54 -17.36 -11.76
N HIS A 563 25.83 -18.66 -11.65
CA HIS A 563 26.17 -19.51 -12.80
C HIS A 563 25.00 -19.62 -13.80
N PHE A 564 23.75 -19.55 -13.35
CA PHE A 564 22.59 -19.54 -14.24
C PHE A 564 22.54 -18.27 -15.08
N MET A 565 22.91 -17.12 -14.50
CA MET A 565 22.99 -15.86 -15.23
C MET A 565 24.11 -15.87 -16.26
N VAL A 566 25.26 -16.50 -15.97
CA VAL A 566 26.33 -16.70 -16.95
C VAL A 566 25.83 -17.48 -18.17
N LYS A 567 25.15 -18.62 -17.93
CA LYS A 567 24.54 -19.42 -19.00
C LYS A 567 23.57 -18.58 -19.83
N LEU A 568 22.71 -17.79 -19.17
CA LEU A 568 21.75 -16.91 -19.84
C LEU A 568 22.43 -15.89 -20.76
N TYR A 569 23.45 -15.18 -20.25
CA TYR A 569 24.14 -14.14 -21.02
C TYR A 569 24.88 -14.73 -22.22
N ASN A 570 25.62 -15.83 -22.04
CA ASN A 570 26.35 -16.45 -23.14
C ASN A 570 25.40 -17.05 -24.19
N HIS A 571 24.26 -17.62 -23.76
CA HIS A 571 23.22 -18.03 -24.68
C HIS A 571 22.61 -16.84 -25.44
N SER A 572 22.33 -15.74 -24.76
CA SER A 572 21.76 -14.55 -25.39
C SER A 572 22.72 -13.91 -26.40
N PHE A 573 24.02 -13.92 -26.10
CA PHE A 573 25.06 -13.42 -27.00
C PHE A 573 25.30 -14.33 -28.21
N SER A 574 25.27 -15.65 -28.02
CA SER A 574 25.43 -16.61 -29.12
C SER A 574 24.21 -16.70 -30.05
N THR A 575 23.00 -16.53 -29.52
CA THR A 575 21.75 -16.60 -30.29
C THR A 575 21.24 -15.24 -30.76
N TYR A 576 21.81 -14.15 -30.26
CA TYR A 576 21.31 -12.78 -30.42
C TYR A 576 19.86 -12.59 -29.92
N GLN A 577 19.39 -13.47 -29.03
CA GLN A 577 18.05 -13.40 -28.44
C GLN A 577 18.14 -13.02 -26.97
N MET A 578 17.50 -11.92 -26.59
CA MET A 578 17.39 -11.50 -25.19
C MET A 578 16.08 -11.98 -24.57
N PRO A 579 16.09 -12.39 -23.28
CA PRO A 579 14.88 -12.76 -22.56
C PRO A 579 13.83 -11.64 -22.59
N ASP A 580 12.55 -12.00 -22.71
CA ASP A 580 11.51 -10.98 -22.89
C ASP A 580 11.38 -10.04 -21.69
N LYS A 581 11.55 -10.58 -20.48
CA LYS A 581 11.53 -9.78 -19.25
C LYS A 581 12.61 -8.71 -19.16
N PHE A 582 13.70 -8.81 -19.94
CA PHE A 582 14.72 -7.74 -20.00
C PHE A 582 14.22 -6.51 -20.76
N LYS A 583 13.20 -6.66 -21.59
CA LYS A 583 12.61 -5.60 -22.42
C LYS A 583 11.53 -4.81 -21.66
N ASP A 584 11.09 -5.31 -20.51
CA ASP A 584 10.04 -4.67 -19.72
C ASP A 584 10.55 -3.47 -18.91
N VAL A 585 9.86 -2.34 -19.03
CA VAL A 585 10.24 -1.09 -18.35
C VAL A 585 9.07 -0.54 -17.53
N ARG A 586 9.34 -0.17 -16.27
CA ARG A 586 8.39 0.55 -15.44
C ARG A 586 8.51 2.05 -15.67
N ILE A 587 7.47 2.66 -16.23
CA ILE A 587 7.36 4.12 -16.33
C ILE A 587 6.72 4.66 -15.05
N ILE A 588 7.44 5.49 -14.31
CA ILE A 588 6.91 6.23 -13.15
C ILE A 588 6.70 7.67 -13.59
N LEU A 589 5.45 8.06 -13.79
CA LEU A 589 5.09 9.44 -14.08
C LEU A 589 5.20 10.27 -12.80
N LEU A 590 6.16 11.19 -12.77
CA LEU A 590 6.26 12.20 -11.73
C LEU A 590 5.38 13.38 -12.15
N ALA A 591 4.20 13.52 -11.53
CA ALA A 591 3.43 14.74 -11.66
C ALA A 591 4.28 15.89 -11.07
N LYS A 592 4.78 16.77 -11.94
CA LYS A 592 5.40 18.03 -11.54
C LYS A 592 4.28 18.84 -10.87
N LYS A 593 4.43 19.08 -9.57
CA LYS A 593 3.52 19.94 -8.80
C LYS A 593 3.73 21.40 -9.17
#